data_AF-A0A9X1I6D8-F1
#
_entry.id   AF-A0A9X1I6D8-F1
#
_cell.length_a   1.000
_cell.length_b   1.000
_cell.length_c   1.000
_cell.angle_alpha   90.00
_cell.angle_beta   90.00
_cell.angle_gamma   90.00
#
_symmetry.space_group_name_H-M   'P 1'
#
loop_
_entity.id
_entity.type
_entity.pdbx_description
1 polymer ?
#
loop_
_entity_poly.entity_id
_entity_poly.type
_entity_poly.pdbx_seq_one_letter_code
_entity_poly.pdbx_strand_id
1 'polypeptide(L)'
;MIRKEFDISLYHIIFEDLRKYQNLIETFLNTQKKELEANINEVNINDKMNDSEKYEKYLDLISTESYHKFEKYHDIARLFPHNFRVSFLTQVISVIERELKRLCNDLATIKNQTFKVTDLKGNNDFVKCKDYLKKITNIDFNSVNAEWEYILQCKSLRNNLVHSGNIIKMDDKKLVNFIKNNDSFDCEYEEFIDKKQDIVTFVIVNSKLIDKLINKSQKLFENLLNLKYNS
;
A
#
# COMPACT_ATOMS: atom_id res chain seq x y z
N MET A 1 0.52 19.70 34.94
CA MET A 1 0.58 18.51 34.08
C MET A 1 0.88 19.01 32.67
N ILE A 2 2.16 18.94 32.28
CA ILE A 2 2.78 19.75 31.22
C ILE A 2 2.53 19.11 29.83
N ARG A 3 2.36 20.00 28.84
CA ARG A 3 2.00 19.80 27.42
C ARG A 3 2.60 18.54 26.79
N LYS A 4 1.75 17.68 26.21
CA LYS A 4 2.17 16.77 25.13
C LYS A 4 2.50 17.63 23.91
N GLU A 5 3.76 18.05 23.80
CA GLU A 5 4.29 18.46 22.51
C GLU A 5 4.17 17.27 21.55
N PHE A 6 3.84 17.55 20.29
CA PHE A 6 3.77 16.50 19.29
C PHE A 6 5.18 16.06 18.96
N ASP A 7 5.59 14.96 19.54
CA ASP A 7 6.93 14.47 19.31
C ASP A 7 7.02 13.83 17.91
N ILE A 8 7.77 14.48 17.03
CA ILE A 8 8.16 13.95 15.71
C ILE A 8 8.74 12.53 15.87
N SER A 9 9.41 12.24 16.99
CA SER A 9 9.98 10.93 17.32
C SER A 9 8.92 9.84 17.40
N LEU A 10 7.69 10.15 17.82
CA LEU A 10 6.59 9.18 17.84
C LEU A 10 6.27 8.67 16.44
N TYR A 11 6.15 9.57 15.46
CA TYR A 11 5.87 9.16 14.08
C TYR A 11 7.04 8.44 13.46
N HIS A 12 8.28 8.83 13.79
CA HIS A 12 9.47 8.06 13.41
C HIS A 12 9.38 6.62 13.92
N ILE A 13 9.05 6.41 15.20
CA ILE A 13 8.90 5.08 15.78
C ILE A 13 7.80 4.29 15.05
N ILE A 14 6.61 4.87 14.86
CA ILE A 14 5.49 4.21 14.20
C ILE A 14 5.85 3.74 12.78
N PHE A 15 6.43 4.63 11.96
CA PHE A 15 6.79 4.27 10.59
C PHE A 15 8.01 3.35 10.51
N GLU A 16 8.91 3.44 11.48
CA GLU A 16 10.03 2.52 11.60
C GLU A 16 9.60 1.10 11.99
N ASP A 17 8.63 0.97 12.90
CA ASP A 17 8.08 -0.33 13.26
C ASP A 17 7.36 -0.99 12.08
N LEU A 18 6.66 -0.21 11.25
CA LEU A 18 6.08 -0.70 9.99
C LEU A 18 7.16 -1.18 9.02
N ARG A 19 8.26 -0.43 8.85
CA ARG A 19 9.40 -0.85 8.00
C ARG A 19 10.03 -2.14 8.51
N LYS A 20 10.30 -2.24 9.81
CA LYS A 20 10.88 -3.44 10.43
C LYS A 20 10.00 -4.66 10.21
N TYR A 21 8.68 -4.52 10.42
CA TYR A 21 7.75 -5.62 10.21
C TYR A 21 7.70 -6.05 8.73
N GLN A 22 7.62 -5.10 7.80
CA GLN A 22 7.67 -5.42 6.37
C GLN A 22 8.96 -6.16 6.00
N ASN A 23 10.11 -5.63 6.42
CA ASN A 23 11.42 -6.21 6.10
C ASN A 23 11.56 -7.62 6.66
N LEU A 24 11.06 -7.86 7.88
CA LEU A 24 11.06 -9.19 8.49
C LEU A 24 10.29 -10.20 7.62
N ILE A 25 9.07 -9.86 7.23
CA ILE A 25 8.20 -10.77 6.47
C ILE A 25 8.66 -10.93 5.02
N GLU A 26 9.06 -9.84 4.33
CA GLU A 26 9.61 -9.92 2.98
C GLU A 26 10.91 -10.72 2.94
N THR A 27 11.77 -10.59 3.96
CA THR A 27 13.00 -11.40 4.07
C THR A 27 12.66 -12.88 4.22
N PHE A 28 11.67 -13.20 5.07
CA PHE A 28 11.19 -14.57 5.24
C PHE A 28 10.65 -15.14 3.92
N LEU A 29 9.73 -14.43 3.26
CA LEU A 29 9.12 -14.86 2.00
C LEU A 29 10.15 -15.06 0.88
N ASN A 30 11.10 -14.14 0.75
CA ASN A 30 12.18 -14.26 -0.23
C ASN A 30 13.12 -15.43 0.08
N THR A 31 13.36 -15.72 1.36
CA THR A 31 14.15 -16.89 1.77
C THR A 31 13.43 -18.18 1.40
N GLN A 32 12.13 -18.29 1.74
CA GLN A 32 11.33 -19.46 1.36
C GLN A 32 11.25 -19.66 -0.16
N LYS A 33 11.12 -18.57 -0.93
CA LYS A 33 11.12 -18.62 -2.39
C LYS A 33 12.45 -19.18 -2.92
N LYS A 34 13.59 -18.67 -2.45
CA LYS A 34 14.92 -19.13 -2.86
C LYS A 34 15.18 -20.60 -2.50
N GLU A 35 14.79 -21.02 -1.30
CA GLU A 35 14.87 -22.42 -0.90
C GLU A 35 14.05 -23.32 -1.82
N LEU A 36 12.86 -22.87 -2.20
CA LEU A 36 12.01 -23.61 -3.12
C LEU A 36 12.63 -23.69 -4.53
N GLU A 37 13.14 -22.58 -5.06
CA GLU A 37 13.81 -22.51 -6.36
C GLU A 37 15.05 -23.43 -6.41
N ALA A 38 15.86 -23.48 -5.34
CA ALA A 38 17.02 -24.37 -5.25
C ALA A 38 16.67 -25.87 -5.27
N ASN A 39 15.46 -26.22 -4.82
CA ASN A 39 14.95 -27.60 -4.85
C ASN A 39 14.24 -27.95 -6.18
N ILE A 40 14.16 -27.00 -7.12
CA ILE A 40 13.50 -27.14 -8.42
C ILE A 40 14.49 -27.39 -9.57
N ASN A 41 15.79 -27.60 -9.29
CA ASN A 41 16.90 -27.83 -10.25
C ASN A 41 16.70 -28.80 -11.45
N GLU A 42 15.55 -29.46 -11.60
CA GLU A 42 15.16 -30.26 -12.76
C GLU A 42 14.40 -29.47 -13.85
N VAL A 43 13.89 -28.27 -13.55
CA VAL A 43 13.17 -27.45 -14.53
C VAL A 43 14.12 -26.40 -15.10
N ASN A 44 14.28 -26.37 -16.42
CA ASN A 44 15.17 -25.46 -17.15
C ASN A 44 14.62 -24.01 -17.14
N ILE A 45 14.43 -23.45 -15.95
CA ILE A 45 13.93 -22.10 -15.70
C ILE A 45 15.13 -21.16 -15.79
N ASN A 46 15.08 -20.22 -16.72
CA ASN A 46 16.14 -19.26 -16.92
C ASN A 46 16.03 -18.15 -15.87
N ASP A 47 17.14 -17.79 -15.21
CA ASP A 47 17.21 -16.70 -14.22
C ASP A 47 16.75 -15.34 -14.77
N LYS A 48 16.70 -15.18 -16.09
CA LYS A 48 16.17 -13.98 -16.76
C LYS A 48 14.63 -13.91 -16.81
N MET A 49 13.93 -14.99 -16.49
CA MET A 49 12.47 -15.04 -16.50
C MET A 49 11.89 -14.34 -15.27
N ASN A 50 10.85 -13.53 -15.47
CA ASN A 50 10.09 -12.95 -14.38
C ASN A 50 9.16 -13.98 -13.72
N ASP A 51 8.57 -13.64 -12.57
CA ASP A 51 7.75 -14.58 -11.79
C ASP A 51 6.50 -15.08 -12.54
N SER A 52 5.98 -14.29 -13.47
CA SER A 52 4.88 -14.67 -14.37
C SER A 52 5.31 -15.69 -15.41
N GLU A 53 6.43 -15.43 -16.09
CA GLU A 53 7.00 -16.35 -17.08
C GLU A 53 7.41 -17.68 -16.43
N LYS A 54 7.96 -17.63 -15.22
CA LYS A 54 8.24 -18.82 -14.42
C LYS A 54 6.95 -19.58 -14.15
N TYR A 55 5.91 -18.89 -13.69
CA TYR A 55 4.60 -19.46 -13.39
C TYR A 55 3.98 -20.19 -14.60
N GLU A 56 3.94 -19.56 -15.77
CA GLU A 56 3.44 -20.17 -17.01
C GLU A 56 4.21 -21.46 -17.36
N LYS A 57 5.53 -21.42 -17.25
CA LYS A 57 6.35 -22.61 -17.52
C LYS A 57 6.11 -23.75 -16.53
N TYR A 58 5.71 -23.43 -15.30
CA TYR A 58 5.30 -24.47 -14.35
C TYR A 58 3.92 -25.05 -14.68
N LEU A 59 2.98 -24.25 -15.22
CA LEU A 59 1.65 -24.72 -15.65
C LEU A 59 1.75 -25.79 -16.75
N ASP A 60 2.67 -25.61 -17.70
CA ASP A 60 2.90 -26.56 -18.80
C ASP A 60 3.39 -27.94 -18.33
N LEU A 61 3.90 -28.06 -17.09
CA LEU A 61 4.55 -29.26 -16.57
C LEU A 61 3.63 -30.13 -15.68
N ILE A 62 2.34 -29.82 -15.59
CA ILE A 62 1.36 -30.52 -14.73
C ILE A 62 1.04 -31.93 -15.29
N SER A 63 1.96 -32.86 -15.10
CA SER A 63 1.69 -34.31 -15.11
C SER A 63 1.89 -34.84 -13.68
N THR A 64 0.81 -34.78 -12.89
CA THR A 64 0.51 -35.45 -11.59
C THR A 64 1.53 -35.47 -10.43
N GLU A 65 2.84 -35.61 -10.61
CA GLU A 65 3.85 -35.41 -9.55
C GLU A 65 4.31 -33.93 -9.46
N SER A 66 4.23 -33.21 -10.58
CA SER A 66 4.52 -31.77 -10.68
C SER A 66 3.48 -30.86 -10.04
N TYR A 67 2.25 -31.34 -9.80
CA TYR A 67 1.13 -30.50 -9.33
C TYR A 67 1.35 -29.98 -7.91
N HIS A 68 1.79 -30.83 -6.97
CA HIS A 68 2.08 -30.40 -5.59
C HIS A 68 3.29 -29.47 -5.51
N LYS A 69 4.29 -29.65 -6.39
CA LYS A 69 5.45 -28.76 -6.50
C LYS A 69 5.05 -27.40 -7.08
N PHE A 70 4.16 -27.41 -8.07
CA PHE A 70 3.54 -26.23 -8.68
C PHE A 70 2.71 -25.44 -7.68
N GLU A 71 1.78 -26.09 -6.97
CA GLU A 71 0.91 -25.46 -5.96
C GLU A 71 1.76 -24.77 -4.89
N LYS A 72 2.79 -25.47 -4.40
CA LYS A 72 3.73 -24.91 -3.42
C LYS A 72 4.53 -23.71 -3.97
N TYR A 73 4.92 -23.72 -5.24
CA TYR A 73 5.59 -22.58 -5.87
C TYR A 73 4.66 -21.40 -6.07
N HIS A 74 3.48 -21.63 -6.64
CA HIS A 74 2.46 -20.62 -6.80
C HIS A 74 2.15 -19.93 -5.47
N ASP A 75 1.99 -20.72 -4.41
CA ASP A 75 1.72 -20.23 -3.07
C ASP A 75 2.87 -19.38 -2.52
N ILE A 76 4.08 -19.92 -2.47
CA ILE A 76 5.22 -19.25 -1.81
C ILE A 76 5.77 -18.09 -2.63
N ALA A 77 5.82 -18.22 -3.96
CA ALA A 77 6.46 -17.24 -4.84
C ALA A 77 5.51 -16.12 -5.28
N ARG A 78 4.20 -16.37 -5.35
CA ARG A 78 3.22 -15.42 -5.92
C ARG A 78 2.10 -15.09 -4.94
N LEU A 79 1.31 -16.08 -4.52
CA LEU A 79 0.07 -15.85 -3.78
C LEU A 79 0.30 -15.32 -2.35
N PHE A 80 1.17 -15.96 -1.56
CA PHE A 80 1.44 -15.55 -0.18
C PHE A 80 2.11 -14.17 -0.10
N PRO A 81 3.15 -13.86 -0.91
CA PRO A 81 3.70 -12.50 -0.95
C PRO A 81 2.67 -11.46 -1.35
N HIS A 82 1.85 -11.74 -2.35
CA HIS A 82 0.76 -10.84 -2.75
C HIS A 82 -0.23 -10.59 -1.59
N ASN A 83 -0.74 -11.67 -0.98
CA ASN A 83 -1.72 -11.59 0.11
C ASN A 83 -1.16 -10.84 1.32
N PHE A 84 0.11 -11.08 1.65
CA PHE A 84 0.81 -10.32 2.68
C PHE A 84 0.83 -8.82 2.32
N ARG A 85 1.26 -8.46 1.11
CA ARG A 85 1.37 -7.06 0.68
C ARG A 85 0.01 -6.35 0.65
N VAL A 86 -1.06 -7.02 0.21
CA VAL A 86 -2.43 -6.49 0.25
C VAL A 86 -2.89 -6.22 1.69
N SER A 87 -2.66 -7.20 2.57
CA SER A 87 -3.02 -7.10 3.99
C SER A 87 -2.22 -5.99 4.68
N PHE A 88 -0.92 -5.92 4.38
CA PHE A 88 -0.01 -4.96 4.97
C PHE A 88 -0.26 -3.54 4.45
N LEU A 89 -0.56 -3.36 3.16
CA LEU A 89 -1.05 -2.09 2.61
C LEU A 89 -2.28 -1.61 3.39
N THR A 90 -3.23 -2.50 3.66
CA THR A 90 -4.44 -2.17 4.45
C THR A 90 -4.08 -1.75 5.88
N GLN A 91 -3.14 -2.44 6.52
CA GLN A 91 -2.65 -2.08 7.86
C GLN A 91 -1.99 -0.70 7.88
N VAL A 92 -1.07 -0.43 6.95
CA VAL A 92 -0.37 0.87 6.84
C VAL A 92 -1.37 2.01 6.63
N ILE A 93 -2.34 1.83 5.73
CA ILE A 93 -3.41 2.83 5.50
C ILE A 93 -4.23 3.07 6.75
N SER A 94 -4.57 2.02 7.49
CA SER A 94 -5.33 2.13 8.74
C SER A 94 -4.54 2.87 9.83
N VAL A 95 -3.23 2.64 9.93
CA VAL A 95 -2.32 3.38 10.82
C VAL A 95 -2.30 4.86 10.44
N ILE A 96 -2.12 5.19 9.16
CA ILE A 96 -2.11 6.57 8.67
C ILE A 96 -3.43 7.28 9.02
N GLU A 97 -4.57 6.65 8.76
CA GLU A 97 -5.89 7.22 9.08
C GLU A 97 -6.06 7.48 10.57
N ARG A 98 -5.66 6.53 11.42
CA ARG A 98 -5.72 6.66 12.88
C ARG A 98 -4.82 7.79 13.37
N GLU A 99 -3.56 7.81 12.94
CA GLU A 99 -2.60 8.81 13.38
C GLU A 99 -2.96 10.22 12.88
N LEU A 100 -3.55 10.35 11.70
CA LEU A 100 -4.03 11.63 11.18
C LEU A 100 -5.24 12.15 11.96
N LYS A 101 -6.18 11.27 12.34
CA LYS A 101 -7.30 11.62 13.23
C LYS A 101 -6.79 12.05 14.60
N ARG A 102 -5.82 11.32 15.16
CA ARG A 102 -5.16 11.66 16.42
C ARG A 102 -4.50 13.04 16.35
N LEU A 103 -3.74 13.32 15.29
CA LEU A 103 -3.13 14.63 15.04
C LEU A 103 -4.16 15.75 15.06
N CYS A 104 -5.28 15.58 14.36
CA CYS A 104 -6.36 16.55 14.37
C CYS A 104 -6.94 16.77 15.78
N ASN A 105 -7.14 15.70 16.55
CA ASN A 105 -7.70 15.78 17.90
C ASN A 105 -6.75 16.47 18.89
N ASP A 106 -5.45 16.17 18.88
CA ASP A 106 -4.55 16.85 19.82
C ASP A 106 -4.31 18.31 19.39
N LEU A 107 -4.36 18.63 18.08
CA LEU A 107 -4.36 20.03 17.62
C LEU A 107 -5.63 20.79 18.05
N ALA A 108 -6.80 20.16 17.96
CA ALA A 108 -8.06 20.71 18.43
C ALA A 108 -7.96 21.11 19.91
N THR A 109 -7.42 20.19 20.73
CA THR A 109 -7.20 20.40 22.16
C THR A 109 -6.25 21.56 22.42
N ILE A 110 -5.11 21.60 21.72
CA ILE A 110 -4.08 22.62 21.93
C ILE A 110 -4.57 24.01 21.51
N LYS A 111 -5.38 24.10 20.45
CA LYS A 111 -5.94 25.35 19.96
C LYS A 111 -7.31 25.68 20.54
N ASN A 112 -7.74 24.97 21.59
CA ASN A 112 -9.05 25.13 22.24
C ASN A 112 -10.22 25.21 21.25
N GLN A 113 -10.21 24.37 20.21
CA GLN A 113 -11.25 24.35 19.19
C GLN A 113 -12.55 23.79 19.75
N THR A 114 -13.67 24.41 19.40
CA THR A 114 -15.01 24.01 19.86
C THR A 114 -15.65 22.89 19.02
N PHE A 115 -15.05 22.55 17.87
CA PHE A 115 -15.53 21.54 16.94
C PHE A 115 -14.42 20.54 16.59
N LYS A 116 -14.82 19.32 16.26
CA LYS A 116 -13.96 18.17 15.94
C LYS A 116 -14.02 17.81 14.46
N VAL A 117 -13.09 16.95 14.02
CA VAL A 117 -13.10 16.38 12.66
C VAL A 117 -14.41 15.67 12.35
N THR A 118 -14.99 14.99 13.35
CA THR A 118 -16.26 14.26 13.25
C THR A 118 -17.45 15.16 12.90
N ASP A 119 -17.34 16.45 13.21
CA ASP A 119 -18.42 17.43 12.99
C ASP A 119 -18.42 17.94 11.54
N LEU A 120 -17.39 17.62 10.75
CA LEU A 120 -17.35 17.91 9.32
C LEU A 120 -18.22 16.93 8.53
N LYS A 121 -18.97 17.46 7.56
CA LYS A 121 -19.77 16.68 6.60
C LYS A 121 -18.88 15.87 5.65
N GLY A 122 -19.40 14.75 5.14
CA GLY A 122 -18.75 13.88 4.15
C GLY A 122 -18.52 12.45 4.64
N ASN A 123 -18.10 11.57 3.73
CA ASN A 123 -17.88 10.14 4.02
C ASN A 123 -16.40 9.72 4.00
N ASN A 124 -15.49 10.63 3.60
CA ASN A 124 -14.06 10.33 3.51
C ASN A 124 -13.31 10.99 4.67
N ASP A 125 -13.05 10.21 5.72
CA ASP A 125 -12.37 10.69 6.93
C ASP A 125 -11.00 11.32 6.66
N PHE A 126 -10.28 10.85 5.66
CA PHE A 126 -8.97 11.40 5.31
C PHE A 126 -9.10 12.81 4.72
N VAL A 127 -10.10 13.02 3.86
CA VAL A 127 -10.43 14.36 3.34
C VAL A 127 -10.93 15.27 4.45
N LYS A 128 -11.77 14.77 5.37
CA LYS A 128 -12.19 15.54 6.54
C LYS A 128 -11.01 16.00 7.39
N CYS A 129 -10.01 15.15 7.59
CA CYS A 129 -8.80 15.56 8.31
C CYS A 129 -8.06 16.71 7.59
N LYS A 130 -7.93 16.67 6.25
CA LYS A 130 -7.35 17.79 5.48
C LYS A 130 -8.14 19.07 5.67
N ASP A 131 -9.45 19.01 5.50
CA ASP A 131 -10.33 20.17 5.64
C ASP A 131 -10.32 20.72 7.06
N TYR A 132 -10.26 19.84 8.06
CA TYR A 132 -10.12 20.23 9.47
C TYR A 132 -8.81 20.97 9.70
N LEU A 133 -7.68 20.37 9.30
CA LEU A 133 -6.35 20.97 9.46
C LEU A 133 -6.28 22.33 8.77
N LYS A 134 -6.81 22.47 7.56
CA LYS A 134 -6.90 23.77 6.85
C LYS A 134 -7.68 24.83 7.62
N LYS A 135 -8.71 24.45 8.38
CA LYS A 135 -9.52 25.40 9.16
C LYS A 135 -8.84 25.86 10.44
N ILE A 136 -8.09 24.96 11.09
CA ILE A 136 -7.54 25.22 12.43
C ILE A 136 -6.05 25.57 12.42
N THR A 137 -5.38 25.43 11.28
CA THR A 137 -3.94 25.72 11.10
C THR A 137 -3.71 26.55 9.83
N ASN A 138 -2.56 27.20 9.74
CA ASN A 138 -2.12 27.91 8.53
C ASN A 138 -1.26 27.01 7.62
N ILE A 139 -1.49 25.70 7.63
CA ILE A 139 -0.71 24.75 6.82
C ILE A 139 -1.02 24.97 5.34
N ASP A 140 0.02 25.30 4.57
CA ASP A 140 -0.07 25.29 3.11
C ASP A 140 -0.04 23.84 2.61
N PHE A 141 -1.21 23.31 2.25
CA PHE A 141 -1.33 21.95 1.72
C PHE A 141 -0.67 21.75 0.36
N ASN A 142 -0.28 22.81 -0.36
CA ASN A 142 0.50 22.67 -1.57
C ASN A 142 1.88 22.06 -1.27
N SER A 143 2.47 22.40 -0.11
CA SER A 143 3.78 21.89 0.33
C SER A 143 3.81 20.39 0.63
N VAL A 144 2.65 19.79 0.93
CA VAL A 144 2.50 18.35 1.24
C VAL A 144 1.64 17.61 0.21
N ASN A 145 1.30 18.26 -0.90
CA ASN A 145 0.33 17.72 -1.86
C ASN A 145 0.84 16.43 -2.51
N ALA A 146 2.13 16.33 -2.78
CA ALA A 146 2.72 15.14 -3.39
C ALA A 146 2.60 13.90 -2.48
N GLU A 147 2.88 14.05 -1.19
CA GLU A 147 2.71 13.00 -0.18
C GLU A 147 1.23 12.64 -0.01
N TRP A 148 0.38 13.67 0.05
CA TRP A 148 -1.07 13.51 0.22
C TRP A 148 -1.72 12.73 -0.94
N GLU A 149 -1.45 13.14 -2.18
CA GLU A 149 -2.02 12.50 -3.38
C GLU A 149 -1.54 11.05 -3.54
N TYR A 150 -0.29 10.77 -3.19
CA TYR A 150 0.22 9.39 -3.22
C TYR A 150 -0.53 8.50 -2.21
N ILE A 151 -0.78 8.98 -0.99
CA ILE A 151 -1.56 8.25 0.00
C ILE A 151 -3.00 8.04 -0.49
N LEU A 152 -3.62 9.03 -1.14
CA LEU A 152 -4.95 8.88 -1.75
C LEU A 152 -4.99 7.82 -2.84
N GLN A 153 -3.97 7.74 -3.70
CA GLN A 153 -3.85 6.69 -4.70
C GLN A 153 -3.76 5.30 -4.05
N CYS A 154 -2.92 5.14 -3.02
CA CYS A 154 -2.82 3.90 -2.25
C CYS A 154 -4.13 3.53 -1.53
N LYS A 155 -4.90 4.51 -1.02
CA LYS A 155 -6.23 4.27 -0.45
C LYS A 155 -7.21 3.78 -1.52
N SER A 156 -7.20 4.38 -2.71
CA SER A 156 -8.04 3.95 -3.84
C SER A 156 -7.73 2.50 -4.23
N LEU A 157 -6.43 2.19 -4.34
CA LEU A 157 -5.95 0.83 -4.59
C LEU A 157 -6.41 -0.15 -3.51
N ARG A 158 -6.25 0.20 -2.21
CA ARG A 158 -6.72 -0.62 -1.08
C ARG A 158 -8.21 -0.90 -1.19
N ASN A 159 -9.01 0.13 -1.49
CA ASN A 159 -10.46 -0.02 -1.59
C ASN A 159 -10.84 -0.98 -2.73
N ASN A 160 -10.15 -0.90 -3.88
CA ASN A 160 -10.34 -1.86 -4.96
C ASN A 160 -9.94 -3.28 -4.53
N LEU A 161 -8.77 -3.46 -3.93
CA LEU A 161 -8.31 -4.76 -3.42
C LEU A 161 -9.28 -5.42 -2.43
N VAL A 162 -9.88 -4.63 -1.53
CA VAL A 162 -10.81 -5.14 -0.51
C VAL A 162 -12.21 -5.44 -1.08
N HIS A 163 -12.70 -4.66 -2.05
CA HIS A 163 -14.08 -4.77 -2.54
C HIS A 163 -14.24 -5.50 -3.86
N SER A 164 -13.19 -5.53 -4.69
CA SER A 164 -13.20 -6.09 -6.04
C SER A 164 -12.05 -7.07 -6.28
N GLY A 165 -11.27 -7.38 -5.23
CA GLY A 165 -10.08 -8.20 -5.36
C GLY A 165 -9.03 -7.53 -6.24
N ASN A 166 -8.33 -8.33 -7.02
CA ASN A 166 -7.31 -7.88 -7.95
C ASN A 166 -7.86 -7.43 -9.32
N ILE A 167 -9.15 -7.11 -9.43
CA ILE A 167 -9.82 -6.77 -10.69
C ILE A 167 -10.16 -5.29 -10.72
N ILE A 168 -9.75 -4.61 -11.79
CA ILE A 168 -10.05 -3.20 -12.06
C ILE A 168 -10.75 -3.07 -13.40
N LYS A 169 -11.77 -2.23 -13.45
CA LYS A 169 -12.41 -1.83 -14.70
C LYS A 169 -11.55 -0.79 -15.42
N MET A 170 -11.40 -0.93 -16.72
CA MET A 170 -10.58 0.00 -17.54
C MET A 170 -11.09 1.45 -17.55
N ASP A 171 -12.32 1.71 -17.12
CA ASP A 171 -12.89 3.06 -16.99
C ASP A 171 -12.34 3.85 -15.79
N ASP A 172 -11.76 3.19 -14.78
CA ASP A 172 -10.98 3.84 -13.71
C ASP A 172 -9.57 4.19 -14.20
N LYS A 173 -9.51 5.15 -15.13
CA LYS A 173 -8.26 5.60 -15.77
C LYS A 173 -7.19 6.04 -14.76
N LYS A 174 -7.60 6.56 -13.60
CA LYS A 174 -6.64 7.03 -12.57
C LYS A 174 -5.94 5.85 -11.91
N LEU A 175 -6.71 4.86 -11.45
CA LEU A 175 -6.13 3.69 -10.81
C LEU A 175 -5.35 2.82 -11.81
N VAL A 176 -5.88 2.65 -13.02
CA VAL A 176 -5.19 1.95 -14.11
C VAL A 176 -3.84 2.62 -14.42
N ASN A 177 -3.80 3.95 -14.56
CA ASN A 177 -2.53 4.65 -14.79
C ASN A 177 -1.57 4.57 -13.61
N PHE A 178 -2.08 4.56 -12.37
CA PHE A 178 -1.25 4.42 -11.18
C PHE A 178 -0.55 3.05 -11.15
N ILE A 179 -1.26 1.99 -11.52
CA ILE A 179 -0.73 0.62 -11.56
C ILE A 179 0.23 0.45 -12.74
N LYS A 180 -0.18 0.85 -13.96
CA LYS A 180 0.63 0.74 -15.19
C LYS A 180 2.01 1.39 -15.09
N ASN A 181 2.10 2.51 -14.38
CA ASN A 181 3.34 3.29 -14.28
C ASN A 181 4.15 2.95 -13.02
N ASN A 182 3.90 1.79 -12.40
CA ASN A 182 4.55 1.40 -11.16
C ASN A 182 5.07 -0.04 -11.25
N ASP A 183 6.38 -0.19 -11.05
CA ASP A 183 7.11 -1.47 -11.12
C ASP A 183 6.81 -2.42 -9.93
N SER A 184 5.92 -2.02 -9.03
CA SER A 184 5.42 -2.87 -7.94
C SER A 184 4.34 -3.85 -8.38
N PHE A 185 3.86 -3.76 -9.61
CA PHE A 185 2.76 -4.56 -10.12
C PHE A 185 3.18 -5.40 -11.33
N ASP A 186 2.66 -6.62 -11.37
CA ASP A 186 2.53 -7.40 -12.59
C ASP A 186 1.05 -7.39 -13.01
N CYS A 187 0.77 -7.19 -14.30
CA CYS A 187 -0.57 -6.90 -14.80
C CYS A 187 -0.91 -7.80 -15.99
N GLU A 188 -2.10 -8.39 -15.94
CA GLU A 188 -2.69 -9.15 -17.03
C GLU A 188 -3.93 -8.38 -17.55
N TYR A 189 -4.02 -8.26 -18.87
CA TYR A 189 -5.08 -7.49 -19.54
C TYR A 189 -5.99 -8.45 -20.28
N GLU A 190 -7.28 -8.42 -19.91
CA GLU A 190 -8.30 -9.26 -20.55
C GLU A 190 -9.29 -8.38 -21.30
N GLU A 191 -9.29 -8.51 -22.63
CA GLU A 191 -10.29 -7.92 -23.52
C GLU A 191 -11.45 -8.91 -23.69
N PHE A 192 -12.66 -8.52 -23.31
CA PHE A 192 -13.84 -9.36 -23.49
C PHE A 192 -14.61 -8.94 -24.74
N ILE A 193 -14.52 -9.75 -25.80
CA ILE A 193 -15.20 -9.51 -27.08
C ILE A 193 -16.74 -9.46 -26.92
N ASP A 194 -17.28 -10.18 -25.91
CA ASP A 194 -18.73 -10.34 -25.69
C ASP A 194 -19.30 -9.62 -24.44
N LYS A 195 -18.47 -8.92 -23.65
CA LYS A 195 -18.92 -8.12 -22.49
C LYS A 195 -18.46 -6.67 -22.66
N LYS A 196 -19.38 -5.72 -22.46
CA LYS A 196 -19.19 -4.26 -22.59
C LYS A 196 -18.09 -3.62 -21.69
N GLN A 197 -17.24 -4.39 -21.01
CA GLN A 197 -16.25 -3.86 -20.06
C GLN A 197 -14.95 -4.65 -20.09
N ASP A 198 -13.88 -3.98 -20.50
CA ASP A 198 -12.50 -4.46 -20.37
C ASP A 198 -12.03 -4.35 -18.92
N ILE A 199 -11.24 -5.33 -18.48
CA ILE A 199 -10.70 -5.38 -17.11
C ILE A 199 -9.17 -5.53 -17.11
N VAL A 200 -8.58 -5.18 -15.97
CA VAL A 200 -7.18 -5.42 -15.65
C VAL A 200 -7.13 -6.24 -14.40
N THR A 201 -6.44 -7.38 -14.43
CA THR A 201 -6.03 -8.13 -13.26
C THR A 201 -4.59 -7.78 -12.90
N PHE A 202 -4.26 -7.76 -11.61
CA PHE A 202 -2.90 -7.39 -11.18
C PHE A 202 -2.44 -8.11 -9.91
N VAL A 203 -1.14 -8.22 -9.74
CA VAL A 203 -0.50 -8.77 -8.53
C VAL A 203 0.55 -7.79 -8.04
N ILE A 204 0.66 -7.62 -6.72
CA ILE A 204 1.73 -6.83 -6.11
C ILE A 204 2.97 -7.71 -5.98
N VAL A 205 4.00 -7.44 -6.78
CA VAL A 205 5.17 -8.33 -6.95
C VAL A 205 6.39 -7.96 -6.12
N ASN A 206 6.41 -6.77 -5.51
CA ASN A 206 7.47 -6.38 -4.59
C ASN A 206 6.98 -5.39 -3.52
N SER A 207 7.88 -5.05 -2.59
CA SER A 207 7.58 -4.18 -1.45
C SER A 207 7.60 -2.68 -1.77
N LYS A 208 8.07 -2.27 -2.95
CA LYS A 208 8.41 -0.86 -3.27
C LYS A 208 7.21 0.08 -3.12
N LEU A 209 6.00 -0.39 -3.47
CA LEU A 209 4.75 0.34 -3.28
C LEU A 209 4.57 0.77 -1.82
N ILE A 210 4.75 -0.18 -0.90
CA ILE A 210 4.51 0.01 0.52
C ILE A 210 5.68 0.78 1.16
N ASP A 211 6.91 0.52 0.75
CA ASP A 211 8.08 1.33 1.14
C ASP A 211 7.86 2.81 0.82
N LYS A 212 7.43 3.09 -0.41
CA LYS A 212 7.11 4.45 -0.85
C LYS A 212 5.92 5.03 -0.08
N LEU A 213 4.93 4.23 0.28
CA LEU A 213 3.79 4.66 1.12
C LEU A 213 4.26 5.05 2.52
N ILE A 214 5.07 4.22 3.17
CA ILE A 214 5.60 4.51 4.50
C ILE A 214 6.44 5.78 4.47
N ASN A 215 7.35 5.92 3.49
CA ASN A 215 8.20 7.10 3.36
C ASN A 215 7.41 8.38 3.11
N LYS A 216 6.42 8.34 2.20
CA LYS A 216 5.54 9.49 1.93
C LYS A 216 4.69 9.85 3.15
N SER A 217 4.25 8.85 3.90
CA SER A 217 3.46 9.06 5.12
C SER A 217 4.30 9.69 6.22
N GLN A 218 5.49 9.17 6.50
CA GLN A 218 6.39 9.77 7.48
C GLN A 218 6.68 11.23 7.14
N LYS A 219 7.07 11.51 5.88
CA LYS A 219 7.32 12.88 5.42
C LYS A 219 6.10 13.79 5.53
N LEU A 220 4.89 13.27 5.28
CA LEU A 220 3.67 14.02 5.51
C LEU A 220 3.55 14.45 6.98
N PHE A 221 3.68 13.52 7.92
CA PHE A 221 3.55 13.83 9.35
C PHE A 221 4.65 14.78 9.84
N GLU A 222 5.89 14.61 9.39
CA GLU A 222 7.00 15.54 9.69
C GLU A 222 6.67 16.96 9.23
N ASN A 223 6.20 17.13 7.99
CA ASN A 223 5.84 18.43 7.45
C ASN A 223 4.64 19.05 8.20
N LEU A 224 3.63 18.25 8.54
CA LEU A 224 2.48 18.73 9.31
C LEU A 224 2.87 19.20 10.72
N LEU A 225 3.86 18.55 11.35
CA LEU A 225 4.34 18.93 12.69
C LEU A 225 5.34 20.09 12.67
N ASN A 226 6.28 20.13 11.74
CA ASN A 226 7.26 21.23 11.61
C ASN A 226 6.57 22.58 11.33
N LEU A 227 5.45 22.56 10.60
CA LEU A 227 4.63 23.75 10.38
C LEU A 227 3.92 24.24 11.65
N LYS A 228 3.73 23.37 12.66
CA LYS A 228 3.14 23.73 13.95
C LYS A 228 4.15 24.39 14.90
N TYR A 229 5.43 24.01 14.84
CA TYR A 229 6.46 24.60 15.71
C TYR A 229 6.82 26.04 15.30
N ASN A 230 6.55 26.43 14.05
CA ASN A 230 6.83 27.75 13.51
C ASN A 230 5.63 28.72 13.52
N SER A 231 4.55 28.40 14.24
CA SER A 231 3.31 29.20 14.36
C SER A 231 2.94 29.48 15.80
#